data_AF-A0A835H2D9-F1
#
_entry.id   AF-A0A835H2D9-F1
#
_cell.length_a   1.000
_cell.length_b   1.000
_cell.length_c   1.000
_cell.angle_alpha   90.00
_cell.angle_beta   90.00
_cell.angle_gamma   90.00
#
_symmetry.space_group_name_H-M   'P 1'
#
loop_
_entity.id
_entity.type
_entity.pdbx_description
1 polymer ?
#
loop_
_entity_poly.entity_id
_entity_poly.type
_entity_poly.pdbx_seq_one_letter_code
_entity_poly.pdbx_strand_id
1 'polypeptide(L)'
;MACRFNLPLQIVPKNPAIISRQEKYNPPPRTLLFHTKKKMSQPQLSTTSNGNRCSSSFTVKAAQTTSATEKKTADEDRMLVYVPPHPLIKHWVSVLRNEQTPCPIFKNAMAELGRLLIYEACRDWLPTVTGEIQSPMGVASVEFIDPREPVTIVPILRAGLALVEHASSILPATKTYHLGISRNEETLQPFIYLNKLPEKLPEGSRVLVVDPMLATGGTIVAALDLLGACGVAHKQIKVISAVAAPPALQKLSEKFPGLQVYTGTIDPTVNEKGFIIPGLGDAGDRSFAT
;
A
#
# COMPACT_ATOMS: atom_id res chain seq x y z
N MET A 1 29.38 -5.80 -13.19
CA MET A 1 29.98 -4.53 -13.66
C MET A 1 29.30 -3.39 -12.94
N ALA A 2 30.02 -2.69 -12.07
CA ALA A 2 29.48 -1.65 -11.20
C ALA A 2 29.39 -0.31 -11.94
N CYS A 3 28.17 0.24 -12.05
CA CYS A 3 27.95 1.62 -12.49
C CYS A 3 27.97 2.53 -11.26
N ARG A 4 28.91 3.47 -11.20
CA ARG A 4 29.03 4.45 -10.11
C ARG A 4 28.03 5.58 -10.36
N PHE A 5 27.06 5.76 -9.46
CA PHE A 5 26.16 6.92 -9.45
C PHE A 5 26.58 7.89 -8.33
N ASN A 6 26.73 9.16 -8.69
CA ASN A 6 26.93 10.29 -7.77
C ASN A 6 25.57 10.93 -7.43
N LEU A 7 24.82 10.32 -6.50
CA LEU A 7 23.84 10.95 -5.61
C LEU A 7 23.37 9.87 -4.63
N PRO A 8 23.24 10.12 -3.32
CA PRO A 8 22.94 9.06 -2.35
C PRO A 8 21.44 8.74 -2.37
N LEU A 9 20.99 7.95 -3.36
CA LEU A 9 19.71 7.25 -3.26
C LEU A 9 19.89 6.14 -2.21
N GLN A 10 19.32 6.33 -1.03
CA GLN A 10 19.33 5.30 -0.01
C GLN A 10 18.24 4.27 -0.34
N ILE A 11 18.65 3.22 -1.04
CA ILE A 11 17.90 1.95 -1.03
C ILE A 11 17.98 1.46 0.42
N VAL A 12 16.85 1.37 1.11
CA VAL A 12 16.82 0.93 2.51
C VAL A 12 16.55 -0.58 2.58
N PRO A 13 17.57 -1.44 2.76
CA PRO A 13 17.34 -2.81 3.19
C PRO A 13 17.05 -2.81 4.70
N LYS A 14 15.82 -3.14 5.12
CA LYS A 14 15.55 -3.40 6.55
C LYS A 14 15.61 -4.90 6.82
N ASN A 15 16.59 -5.30 7.63
CA ASN A 15 16.48 -6.44 8.53
C ASN A 15 17.34 -6.21 9.78
N PRO A 16 16.78 -5.82 10.93
CA PRO A 16 17.46 -5.93 12.20
C PRO A 16 17.21 -7.32 12.80
N ALA A 17 18.30 -8.06 12.94
CA ALA A 17 18.49 -9.32 13.67
C ALA A 17 17.29 -9.84 14.50
N ILE A 18 16.73 -10.98 14.08
CA ILE A 18 16.10 -11.93 15.00
C ILE A 18 17.20 -12.91 15.41
N ILE A 19 17.70 -12.72 16.64
CA ILE A 19 18.60 -13.64 17.33
C ILE A 19 17.89 -14.98 17.48
N SER A 20 18.52 -16.03 16.96
CA SER A 20 18.09 -17.42 17.09
C SER A 20 18.05 -17.85 18.56
N ARG A 21 16.87 -18.21 19.06
CA ARG A 21 16.73 -19.17 20.16
C ARG A 21 16.10 -20.44 19.61
N GLN A 22 16.91 -21.49 19.48
CA GLN A 22 16.42 -22.86 19.29
C GLN A 22 15.82 -23.34 20.62
N GLU A 23 14.49 -23.40 20.71
CA GLU A 23 13.82 -24.24 21.69
C GLU A 23 13.17 -25.42 20.96
N LYS A 24 13.56 -26.63 21.36
CA LYS A 24 13.04 -27.89 20.83
C LYS A 24 11.59 -28.06 21.29
N TYR A 25 10.66 -27.91 20.35
CA TYR A 25 9.25 -28.25 20.57
C TYR A 25 9.05 -29.76 20.35
N ASN A 26 8.48 -30.45 21.34
CA ASN A 26 8.15 -31.87 21.27
C ASN A 26 6.63 -32.04 21.46
N PRO A 27 5.87 -32.56 20.48
CA PRO A 27 4.41 -32.67 20.60
C PRO A 27 4.00 -33.88 21.47
N PRO A 28 2.88 -33.82 22.23
CA PRO A 28 2.37 -34.96 22.96
C PRO A 28 1.61 -35.94 22.04
N PRO A 29 1.48 -37.23 22.42
CA PRO A 29 0.94 -38.26 21.56
C PRO A 29 -0.59 -38.20 21.44
N ARG A 30 -1.09 -38.59 20.26
CA ARG A 30 -2.51 -38.75 19.95
C ARG A 30 -3.13 -39.89 20.75
N THR A 31 -4.25 -39.63 21.41
CA THR A 31 -5.15 -40.68 21.90
C THR A 31 -6.49 -40.58 21.20
N LEU A 32 -6.80 -41.62 20.43
CA LEU A 32 -8.11 -41.91 19.84
C LEU A 32 -9.06 -42.35 20.95
N LEU A 33 -10.17 -41.64 21.14
CA LEU A 33 -11.34 -42.15 21.86
C LEU A 33 -12.61 -41.76 21.09
N PHE A 34 -13.18 -42.76 20.44
CA PHE A 34 -14.59 -42.82 20.10
C PHE A 34 -15.42 -42.69 21.38
N HIS A 35 -16.54 -41.97 21.38
CA HIS A 35 -17.81 -42.40 21.99
C HIS A 35 -18.97 -41.48 21.59
N THR A 36 -19.92 -42.12 20.89
CA THR A 36 -21.39 -42.07 21.00
C THR A 36 -22.14 -40.73 21.11
N LYS A 37 -22.98 -40.50 20.09
CA LYS A 37 -24.10 -39.54 20.06
C LYS A 37 -25.12 -39.83 21.18
N LYS A 38 -25.53 -38.79 21.92
CA LYS A 38 -26.82 -38.78 22.64
C LYS A 38 -27.54 -37.45 22.36
N LYS A 39 -28.81 -37.58 21.99
CA LYS A 39 -29.79 -36.55 21.64
C LYS A 39 -30.60 -36.17 22.89
N MET A 40 -31.34 -35.04 22.80
CA MET A 40 -32.31 -34.43 23.75
C MET A 40 -31.70 -33.31 24.62
N SER A 41 -32.36 -32.19 24.89
CA SER A 41 -33.62 -31.56 24.46
C SER A 41 -33.62 -30.13 25.03
N GLN A 42 -34.33 -29.19 24.41
CA GLN A 42 -34.52 -27.82 24.89
C GLN A 42 -35.20 -27.76 26.28
N PRO A 43 -35.03 -26.66 27.02
CA PRO A 43 -36.14 -26.07 27.74
C PRO A 43 -36.39 -24.59 27.37
N GLN A 44 -37.65 -24.22 27.55
CA GLN A 44 -38.29 -23.00 27.09
C GLN A 44 -37.96 -21.75 27.93
N LEU A 45 -38.21 -20.62 27.26
CA LEU A 45 -38.37 -19.26 27.76
C LEU A 45 -39.14 -19.19 29.10
N SER A 46 -38.62 -18.42 30.05
CA SER A 46 -39.47 -17.71 31.01
C SER A 46 -38.95 -16.28 31.19
N THR A 47 -39.88 -15.36 31.09
CA THR A 47 -39.75 -13.91 31.21
C THR A 47 -39.52 -13.50 32.66
N THR A 48 -38.50 -12.68 32.92
CA THR A 48 -38.60 -11.66 33.97
C THR A 48 -37.81 -10.41 33.55
N SER A 49 -38.54 -9.30 33.55
CA SER A 49 -38.04 -7.95 33.40
C SER A 49 -37.24 -7.53 34.62
N ASN A 50 -36.06 -6.96 34.43
CA ASN A 50 -35.63 -5.84 35.26
C ASN A 50 -34.62 -4.99 34.51
N GLY A 51 -34.98 -3.71 34.35
CA GLY A 51 -34.16 -2.72 33.70
C GLY A 51 -32.99 -2.30 34.58
N ASN A 52 -31.82 -2.21 33.98
CA ASN A 52 -30.76 -1.33 34.44
C ASN A 52 -30.21 -0.60 33.21
N ARG A 53 -30.58 0.69 33.10
CA ARG A 53 -29.93 1.61 32.17
C ARG A 53 -28.56 1.91 32.74
N CYS A 54 -27.51 1.32 32.17
CA CYS A 54 -26.14 1.75 32.42
C CYS A 54 -25.75 2.69 31.27
N SER A 55 -25.85 3.99 31.49
CA SER A 55 -25.27 4.99 30.61
C SER A 55 -23.76 5.03 30.85
N SER A 56 -23.00 4.26 30.09
CA SER A 56 -21.55 4.43 30.05
C SER A 56 -21.21 5.62 29.14
N SER A 57 -21.01 6.78 29.78
CA SER A 57 -20.40 7.95 29.18
C SER A 57 -19.00 7.63 28.70
N PHE A 58 -18.79 7.57 27.39
CA PHE A 58 -17.46 7.52 26.78
C PHE A 58 -16.73 8.81 27.11
N THR A 59 -15.74 8.74 28.00
CA THR A 59 -14.86 9.87 28.30
C THR A 59 -13.60 9.71 27.47
N VAL A 60 -13.47 10.51 26.42
CA VAL A 60 -12.23 10.65 25.64
C VAL A 60 -11.23 11.43 26.50
N LYS A 61 -10.18 10.77 26.98
CA LYS A 61 -9.03 11.47 27.58
C LYS A 61 -7.99 11.73 26.50
N ALA A 62 -7.85 12.98 26.11
CA ALA A 62 -6.72 13.45 25.31
C ALA A 62 -5.45 13.46 26.18
N ALA A 63 -4.44 12.69 25.80
CA ALA A 63 -3.12 12.77 26.41
C ALA A 63 -2.34 13.90 25.74
N GLN A 64 -2.12 14.99 26.48
CA GLN A 64 -1.19 16.05 26.12
C GLN A 64 0.22 15.61 26.50
N THR A 65 1.07 15.33 25.51
CA THR A 65 2.50 15.14 25.72
C THR A 65 3.22 16.46 25.40
N THR A 66 3.90 16.98 26.41
CA THR A 66 4.70 18.20 26.39
C THR A 66 5.86 18.11 25.40
N SER A 67 6.00 19.16 24.60
CA SER A 67 7.00 19.37 23.57
C SER A 67 8.41 19.55 24.13
N ALA A 68 9.33 18.67 23.75
CA ALA A 68 10.77 18.95 23.74
C ALA A 68 11.19 19.26 22.30
N THR A 69 11.75 20.45 22.09
CA THR A 69 12.19 20.95 20.79
C THR A 69 13.48 20.24 20.37
N GLU A 70 13.34 19.08 19.73
CA GLU A 70 14.44 18.43 19.04
C GLU A 70 14.70 19.11 17.70
N LYS A 71 15.97 19.37 17.39
CA LYS A 71 16.42 19.87 16.09
C LYS A 71 15.92 18.92 14.99
N LYS A 72 14.87 19.34 14.27
CA LYS A 72 14.32 18.65 13.10
C LYS A 72 15.34 18.70 11.96
N THR A 73 16.17 17.66 11.86
CA THR A 73 17.29 17.59 10.91
C THR A 73 16.82 17.33 9.48
N ALA A 74 17.55 17.88 8.50
CA ALA A 74 17.32 17.85 7.05
C ALA A 74 17.12 16.46 6.38
N ASP A 75 17.07 15.39 7.17
CA ASP A 75 16.85 14.01 6.72
C ASP A 75 15.36 13.68 6.54
N GLU A 76 14.47 14.34 7.28
CA GLU A 76 13.00 14.09 7.23
C GLU A 76 12.31 14.56 5.93
N ASP A 77 13.00 15.36 5.10
CA ASP A 77 12.46 15.91 3.85
C ASP A 77 12.98 15.17 2.61
N ARG A 78 13.74 14.08 2.77
CA ARG A 78 14.21 13.30 1.61
C ARG A 78 13.14 12.34 1.10
N MET A 79 13.08 12.17 -0.22
CA MET A 79 12.27 11.12 -0.83
C MET A 79 12.87 9.75 -0.51
N LEU A 80 12.03 8.77 -0.17
CA LEU A 80 12.43 7.39 0.11
C LEU A 80 11.89 6.44 -0.95
N VAL A 81 12.74 5.50 -1.40
CA VAL A 81 12.35 4.45 -2.33
C VAL A 81 12.53 3.10 -1.65
N TYR A 82 11.43 2.37 -1.52
CA TYR A 82 11.37 1.05 -0.92
C TYR A 82 11.25 -0.01 -2.01
N VAL A 83 12.17 -0.98 -1.98
CA VAL A 83 12.13 -2.20 -2.78
C VAL A 83 12.09 -3.37 -1.81
N PRO A 84 10.90 -3.82 -1.36
CA PRO A 84 10.81 -4.82 -0.30
C PRO A 84 11.47 -6.14 -0.74
N PRO A 85 12.39 -6.72 0.06
CA PRO A 85 13.19 -7.88 -0.34
C PRO A 85 12.41 -9.21 -0.18
N HIS A 86 11.19 -9.29 -0.71
CA HIS A 86 10.30 -10.43 -0.53
C HIS A 86 10.35 -11.40 -1.74
N PRO A 87 10.52 -12.73 -1.55
CA PRO A 87 10.56 -13.69 -2.66
C PRO A 87 9.31 -13.68 -3.54
N LEU A 88 8.10 -13.52 -2.96
CA LEU A 88 6.87 -13.40 -3.76
C LEU A 88 6.82 -12.13 -4.62
N ILE A 89 7.38 -11.01 -4.16
CA ILE A 89 7.46 -9.79 -4.98
C ILE A 89 8.36 -10.07 -6.19
N LYS A 90 9.52 -10.67 -5.97
CA LYS A 90 10.44 -11.08 -7.05
C LYS A 90 9.78 -12.06 -8.02
N HIS A 91 9.01 -13.02 -7.50
CA HIS A 91 8.26 -13.98 -8.32
C HIS A 91 7.28 -13.26 -9.25
N TRP A 92 6.42 -12.39 -8.71
CA TRP A 92 5.44 -11.68 -9.53
C TRP A 92 6.09 -10.73 -10.54
N VAL A 93 7.16 -10.03 -10.14
CA VAL A 93 7.97 -9.25 -11.10
C VAL A 93 8.48 -10.13 -12.24
N SER A 94 8.99 -11.33 -11.97
CA SER A 94 9.43 -12.26 -13.02
C SER A 94 8.30 -12.71 -13.95
N VAL A 95 7.09 -12.97 -13.42
CA VAL A 95 5.91 -13.30 -14.23
C VAL A 95 5.54 -12.14 -15.15
N LEU A 96 5.59 -10.91 -14.63
CA LEU A 96 5.34 -9.69 -15.42
C LEU A 96 6.42 -9.45 -16.47
N ARG A 97 7.66 -9.85 -16.26
CA ARG A 97 8.73 -9.71 -17.28
C ARG A 97 8.62 -10.69 -18.42
N ASN A 98 8.10 -11.88 -18.17
CA ASN A 98 8.03 -12.91 -19.18
C ASN A 98 7.08 -12.49 -20.31
N GLU A 99 7.62 -12.30 -21.51
CA GLU A 99 6.88 -11.94 -22.72
C GLU A 99 5.79 -12.97 -23.05
N GLN A 100 6.03 -14.24 -22.72
CA GLN A 100 5.09 -15.34 -22.98
C GLN A 100 3.92 -15.42 -21.99
N THR A 101 3.91 -14.59 -20.93
CA THR A 101 2.80 -14.57 -19.97
C THR A 101 1.52 -14.05 -20.62
N PRO A 102 0.45 -14.88 -20.69
CA PRO A 102 -0.82 -14.46 -21.29
C PRO A 102 -1.50 -13.33 -20.51
N CYS A 103 -2.30 -12.50 -21.19
CA CYS A 103 -2.99 -11.34 -20.61
C CYS A 103 -3.73 -11.64 -19.28
N PRO A 104 -4.55 -12.70 -19.15
CA PRO A 104 -5.23 -12.98 -17.87
C PRO A 104 -4.26 -13.26 -16.71
N ILE A 105 -3.15 -13.94 -17.00
CA ILE A 105 -2.12 -14.26 -16.01
C ILE A 105 -1.31 -13.00 -15.67
N PHE A 106 -0.99 -12.16 -16.66
CA PHE A 106 -0.31 -10.89 -16.45
C PHE A 106 -1.13 -9.96 -15.56
N LYS A 107 -2.43 -9.79 -15.85
CA LYS A 107 -3.34 -8.97 -15.05
C LYS A 107 -3.42 -9.47 -13.60
N ASN A 108 -3.55 -10.78 -13.40
CA ASN A 108 -3.59 -11.37 -12.06
C ASN A 108 -2.25 -11.22 -11.32
N ALA A 109 -1.12 -11.39 -12.00
CA ALA A 109 0.21 -11.17 -11.43
C ALA A 109 0.42 -9.70 -11.02
N MET A 110 -0.11 -8.76 -11.80
CA MET A 110 -0.09 -7.33 -11.49
C MET A 110 -0.91 -7.06 -10.22
N ALA A 111 -2.11 -7.64 -10.10
CA ALA A 111 -2.96 -7.52 -8.93
C ALA A 111 -2.31 -8.09 -7.65
N GLU A 112 -1.69 -9.27 -7.74
CA GLU A 112 -0.96 -9.87 -6.61
C GLU A 112 0.27 -9.06 -6.20
N LEU A 113 1.04 -8.55 -7.16
CA LEU A 113 2.16 -7.66 -6.86
C LEU A 113 1.70 -6.41 -6.13
N GLY A 114 0.64 -5.77 -6.61
CA GLY A 114 0.09 -4.57 -5.97
C GLY A 114 -0.45 -4.84 -4.58
N ARG A 115 -1.13 -5.97 -4.36
CA ARG A 115 -1.57 -6.41 -3.02
C ARG A 115 -0.42 -6.46 -2.03
N LEU A 116 0.72 -7.04 -2.42
CA LEU A 116 1.90 -7.14 -1.56
C LEU A 116 2.57 -5.78 -1.34
N LEU A 117 2.69 -4.96 -2.38
CA LEU A 117 3.31 -3.63 -2.25
C LEU A 117 2.45 -2.68 -1.40
N ILE A 118 1.12 -2.74 -1.53
CA ILE A 118 0.19 -1.97 -0.69
C ILE A 118 0.29 -2.43 0.77
N TYR A 119 0.36 -3.74 1.01
CA TYR A 119 0.58 -4.28 2.36
C TYR A 119 1.89 -3.73 2.98
N GLU A 120 3.00 -3.75 2.23
CA GLU A 120 4.27 -3.18 2.69
C GLU A 120 4.20 -1.65 2.89
N ALA A 121 3.49 -0.94 2.01
CA ALA A 121 3.30 0.50 2.12
C ALA A 121 2.47 0.89 3.35
N CYS A 122 1.54 0.05 3.78
CA CYS A 122 0.64 0.34 4.89
C CYS A 122 1.15 -0.10 6.26
N ARG A 123 2.26 -0.86 6.31
CA ARG A 123 2.82 -1.51 7.52
C ARG A 123 2.76 -0.66 8.80
N ASP A 124 3.23 0.58 8.73
CA ASP A 124 3.32 1.50 9.90
C ASP A 124 2.63 2.85 9.61
N TRP A 125 1.60 2.87 8.76
CA TRP A 125 1.07 4.12 8.20
C TRP A 125 -0.44 4.33 8.40
N LEU A 126 -1.19 3.26 8.62
CA LEU A 126 -2.64 3.32 8.74
C LEU A 126 -3.08 4.02 10.04
N PRO A 127 -4.21 4.76 10.02
CA PRO A 127 -4.79 5.32 11.23
C PRO A 127 -5.36 4.20 12.09
N THR A 128 -5.07 4.22 13.38
CA THR A 128 -5.62 3.25 14.34
C THR A 128 -6.38 3.92 15.46
N VAL A 129 -7.35 3.19 16.00
CA VAL A 129 -8.12 3.54 17.20
C VAL A 129 -8.11 2.38 18.17
N THR A 130 -7.90 2.68 19.45
CA THR A 130 -7.91 1.70 20.53
C THR A 130 -9.24 1.69 21.26
N GLY A 131 -9.63 0.55 21.79
CA GLY A 131 -10.83 0.41 22.62
C GLY A 131 -10.88 -0.90 23.38
N GLU A 132 -12.04 -1.18 23.97
CA GLU A 132 -12.33 -2.44 24.63
C GLU A 132 -13.54 -3.10 23.99
N ILE A 133 -13.49 -4.42 23.83
CA ILE A 133 -14.62 -5.22 23.34
C ILE A 133 -14.88 -6.38 24.28
N GLN A 134 -16.12 -6.87 24.28
CA GLN A 134 -16.45 -8.14 24.93
C GLN A 134 -16.12 -9.30 23.97
N SER A 135 -15.08 -10.07 24.28
CA SER A 135 -14.82 -11.35 23.62
C SER A 135 -15.68 -12.47 24.25
N PRO A 136 -15.76 -13.65 23.62
CA PRO A 136 -16.44 -14.81 24.22
C PRO A 136 -15.90 -15.21 25.60
N MET A 137 -14.68 -14.81 25.97
CA MET A 137 -14.01 -15.20 27.22
C MET A 137 -13.80 -14.05 28.21
N GLY A 138 -14.21 -12.81 27.87
CA GLY A 138 -13.98 -11.64 28.72
C GLY A 138 -13.73 -10.35 27.93
N VAL A 139 -13.57 -9.23 28.65
CA VAL A 139 -13.19 -7.95 28.06
C VAL A 139 -11.76 -8.03 27.51
N ALA A 140 -11.56 -7.55 26.29
CA ALA A 140 -10.27 -7.51 25.62
C ALA A 140 -9.98 -6.08 25.11
N SER A 141 -8.78 -5.59 25.39
CA SER A 141 -8.26 -4.37 24.76
C SER A 141 -7.87 -4.68 23.31
N VAL A 142 -8.28 -3.81 22.39
CA VAL A 142 -8.13 -4.02 20.94
C VAL A 142 -7.70 -2.74 20.25
N GLU A 143 -7.12 -2.92 19.07
CA GLU A 143 -6.77 -1.85 18.14
C GLU A 143 -7.40 -2.16 16.78
N PHE A 144 -8.05 -1.16 16.19
CA PHE A 144 -8.68 -1.24 14.88
C PHE A 144 -8.09 -0.20 13.94
N ILE A 145 -8.13 -0.47 12.63
CA ILE A 145 -7.97 0.59 11.64
C ILE A 145 -9.17 1.53 11.75
N ASP A 146 -8.96 2.84 11.81
CA ASP A 146 -10.06 3.81 11.91
C ASP A 146 -10.83 3.89 10.58
N PRO A 147 -12.10 3.42 10.51
CA PRO A 147 -12.86 3.44 9.28
C PRO A 147 -13.32 4.85 8.88
N ARG A 148 -13.22 5.83 9.79
CA ARG A 148 -13.61 7.24 9.53
C ARG A 148 -12.55 7.98 8.72
N GLU A 149 -11.32 7.47 8.70
CA GLU A 149 -10.19 7.97 7.90
C GLU A 149 -9.81 6.95 6.80
N PRO A 150 -10.68 6.71 5.79
CA PRO A 150 -10.40 5.75 4.74
C PRO A 150 -9.18 6.17 3.91
N VAL A 151 -8.37 5.19 3.52
CA VAL A 151 -7.23 5.43 2.62
C VAL A 151 -7.75 5.81 1.24
N THR A 152 -7.28 6.94 0.72
CA THR A 152 -7.61 7.38 -0.63
C THR A 152 -6.72 6.67 -1.63
N ILE A 153 -7.31 6.11 -2.69
CA ILE A 153 -6.61 5.38 -3.73
C ILE A 153 -6.83 6.12 -5.06
N VAL A 154 -5.73 6.39 -5.76
CA VAL A 154 -5.72 7.10 -7.04
C VAL A 154 -4.99 6.26 -8.08
N PRO A 155 -5.67 5.33 -8.77
CA PRO A 155 -5.07 4.62 -9.89
C PRO A 155 -4.96 5.55 -11.09
N ILE A 156 -3.79 5.56 -11.72
CA ILE A 156 -3.56 6.22 -13.00
C ILE A 156 -4.01 5.27 -14.11
N LEU A 157 -5.02 5.69 -14.87
CA LEU A 157 -5.63 4.88 -15.91
C LEU A 157 -4.73 4.78 -17.14
N ARG A 158 -4.65 3.61 -17.80
CA ARG A 158 -5.43 2.38 -17.53
C ARG A 158 -4.72 1.40 -16.59
N ALA A 159 -3.40 1.28 -16.71
CA ALA A 159 -2.62 0.20 -16.11
C ALA A 159 -2.67 0.19 -14.57
N GLY A 160 -2.87 1.34 -13.91
CA GLY A 160 -3.03 1.44 -12.45
C GLY A 160 -4.20 0.64 -11.89
N LEU A 161 -5.25 0.37 -12.69
CA LEU A 161 -6.37 -0.46 -12.27
C LEU A 161 -5.94 -1.92 -12.01
N ALA A 162 -5.11 -2.48 -12.88
CA ALA A 162 -4.64 -3.86 -12.73
C ALA A 162 -3.77 -4.04 -11.48
N LEU A 163 -2.99 -3.01 -11.11
CA LEU A 163 -2.13 -3.03 -9.93
C LEU A 163 -2.92 -2.83 -8.63
N VAL A 164 -4.06 -2.13 -8.66
CA VAL A 164 -4.84 -1.85 -7.45
C VAL A 164 -6.01 -2.80 -7.21
N GLU A 165 -6.26 -3.73 -8.14
CA GLU A 165 -7.41 -4.65 -8.15
C GLU A 165 -7.67 -5.30 -6.78
N HIS A 166 -6.62 -5.78 -6.10
CA HIS A 166 -6.72 -6.49 -4.83
C HIS A 166 -6.57 -5.59 -3.58
N ALA A 167 -6.59 -4.26 -3.71
CA ALA A 167 -6.39 -3.35 -2.57
C ALA A 167 -7.40 -3.54 -1.44
N SER A 168 -8.68 -3.79 -1.77
CA SER A 168 -9.77 -4.01 -0.81
C SER A 168 -9.62 -5.30 0.01
N SER A 169 -8.80 -6.25 -0.45
CA SER A 169 -8.48 -7.47 0.31
C SER A 169 -7.54 -7.19 1.50
N ILE A 170 -6.86 -6.04 1.49
CA ILE A 170 -5.89 -5.63 2.52
C ILE A 170 -6.41 -4.45 3.34
N LEU A 171 -7.11 -3.50 2.68
CA LEU A 171 -7.54 -2.25 3.29
C LEU A 171 -9.04 -2.30 3.65
N PRO A 172 -9.40 -2.21 4.95
CA PRO A 172 -10.78 -2.35 5.38
C PRO A 172 -11.69 -1.15 5.00
N ALA A 173 -11.10 0.03 4.79
CA ALA A 173 -11.83 1.25 4.41
C ALA A 173 -11.02 2.05 3.38
N THR A 174 -11.60 2.26 2.20
CA THR A 174 -10.95 2.97 1.09
C THR A 174 -11.92 3.91 0.37
N LYS A 175 -11.37 4.94 -0.29
CA LYS A 175 -12.08 5.79 -1.26
C LYS A 175 -11.26 5.87 -2.53
N THR A 176 -11.87 5.67 -3.70
CA THR A 176 -11.13 5.65 -4.97
C THR A 176 -11.51 6.82 -5.86
N TYR A 177 -10.52 7.57 -6.34
CA TYR A 177 -10.67 8.61 -7.36
C TYR A 177 -9.82 8.27 -8.57
N HIS A 178 -10.36 8.44 -9.77
CA HIS A 178 -9.68 8.01 -10.99
C HIS A 178 -8.99 9.19 -11.67
N LEU A 179 -7.74 9.00 -12.09
CA LEU A 179 -7.01 9.93 -12.95
C LEU A 179 -6.69 9.27 -14.27
N GLY A 180 -7.12 9.87 -15.37
CA GLY A 180 -6.73 9.46 -16.72
C GLY A 180 -5.69 10.40 -17.26
N ILE A 181 -4.47 9.89 -17.39
CA ILE A 181 -3.32 10.62 -17.93
C ILE A 181 -2.74 9.76 -19.05
N SER A 182 -2.67 10.33 -20.25
CA SER A 182 -2.01 9.71 -21.40
C SER A 182 -0.69 10.41 -21.67
N ARG A 183 0.21 9.76 -22.39
CA ARG A 183 1.47 10.34 -22.85
C ARG A 183 1.37 10.56 -24.35
N ASN A 184 1.72 11.76 -24.82
CA ASN A 184 1.94 11.95 -26.25
C ASN A 184 3.22 11.18 -26.65
N GLU A 185 3.12 10.28 -27.63
CA GLU A 185 4.21 9.36 -27.98
C GLU A 185 5.44 10.05 -28.58
N GLU A 186 5.26 11.22 -29.21
CA GLU A 186 6.33 11.98 -29.84
C GLU A 186 7.05 12.89 -28.83
N THR A 187 6.30 13.61 -28.02
CA THR A 187 6.83 14.62 -27.08
C THR A 187 7.10 14.08 -25.68
N LEU A 188 6.57 12.90 -25.36
CA LEU A 188 6.56 12.26 -24.04
C LEU A 188 5.90 13.11 -22.94
N GLN A 189 5.15 14.15 -23.30
CA GLN A 189 4.45 15.01 -22.35
C GLN A 189 3.12 14.38 -21.89
N PRO A 190 2.78 14.51 -20.59
CA PRO A 190 1.52 14.01 -20.06
C PRO A 190 0.34 14.91 -20.50
N PHE A 191 -0.78 14.28 -20.85
CA PHE A 191 -2.06 14.90 -21.14
C PHE A 191 -3.14 14.30 -20.24
N ILE A 192 -3.80 15.14 -19.45
CA ILE A 192 -4.87 14.71 -18.54
C ILE A 192 -6.19 14.69 -19.31
N TYR A 193 -6.74 13.50 -19.53
CA TYR A 193 -8.04 13.31 -20.21
C TYR A 193 -9.18 13.02 -19.24
N LEU A 194 -8.89 12.67 -17.98
CA LEU A 194 -9.88 12.47 -16.93
C LEU A 194 -9.30 12.92 -15.58
N ASN A 195 -10.01 13.83 -14.90
CA ASN A 195 -9.73 14.17 -13.52
C ASN A 195 -11.01 14.04 -12.70
N LYS A 196 -11.05 13.07 -11.78
CA LYS A 196 -12.16 12.86 -10.83
C LYS A 196 -11.75 13.14 -9.38
N LEU A 197 -10.61 13.79 -9.16
CA LEU A 197 -10.26 14.28 -7.83
C LEU A 197 -11.25 15.39 -7.41
N PRO A 198 -11.59 15.49 -6.11
CA PRO A 198 -12.34 16.62 -5.61
C PRO A 198 -11.47 17.89 -5.62
N GLU A 199 -12.10 19.05 -5.49
CA GLU A 199 -11.38 20.33 -5.36
C GLU A 199 -10.43 20.34 -4.15
N LYS A 200 -10.84 19.70 -3.04
CA LYS A 200 -10.04 19.56 -1.83
C LYS A 200 -10.27 18.21 -1.19
N LEU A 201 -9.18 17.58 -0.74
CA LEU A 201 -9.24 16.39 0.10
C LEU A 201 -9.26 16.79 1.58
N PRO A 202 -9.89 16.00 2.47
CA PRO A 202 -9.83 16.23 3.91
C PRO A 202 -8.38 16.38 4.38
N GLU A 203 -8.14 17.28 5.32
CA GLU A 203 -6.83 17.42 5.95
C GLU A 203 -6.44 16.09 6.62
N GLY A 204 -5.17 15.69 6.49
CA GLY A 204 -4.73 14.38 7.00
C GLY A 204 -4.91 13.21 6.03
N SER A 205 -5.51 13.44 4.84
CA SER A 205 -5.80 12.37 3.89
C SER A 205 -4.55 11.58 3.48
N ARG A 206 -4.61 10.27 3.70
CA ARG A 206 -3.59 9.30 3.29
C ARG A 206 -3.89 8.82 1.88
N VAL A 207 -2.97 9.06 0.94
CA VAL A 207 -3.19 8.78 -0.49
C VAL A 207 -2.21 7.74 -1.03
N LEU A 208 -2.74 6.72 -1.68
CA LEU A 208 -2.00 5.77 -2.52
C LEU A 208 -2.16 6.18 -3.98
N VAL A 209 -1.07 6.58 -4.64
CA VAL A 209 -1.06 6.81 -6.09
C VAL A 209 -0.50 5.58 -6.77
N VAL A 210 -1.24 4.99 -7.69
CA VAL A 210 -0.92 3.67 -8.26
C VAL A 210 -0.65 3.78 -9.75
N ASP A 211 0.59 3.50 -10.14
CA ASP A 211 1.06 3.49 -11.54
C ASP A 211 2.09 2.38 -11.73
N PRO A 212 1.83 1.35 -12.56
CA PRO A 212 2.73 0.21 -12.71
C PRO A 212 4.13 0.53 -13.21
N MET A 213 4.34 1.65 -13.91
CA MET A 213 5.61 1.94 -14.58
C MET A 213 6.08 3.38 -14.34
N LEU A 214 7.04 3.57 -13.44
CA LEU A 214 7.71 4.87 -13.26
C LEU A 214 8.91 4.97 -14.21
N ALA A 215 8.63 5.30 -15.49
CA ALA A 215 9.65 5.38 -16.54
C ALA A 215 10.36 6.75 -16.58
N THR A 216 9.80 7.71 -17.32
CA THR A 216 10.36 9.07 -17.47
C THR A 216 9.89 10.03 -16.38
N GLY A 217 8.90 9.64 -15.58
CA GLY A 217 8.36 10.42 -14.47
C GLY A 217 7.26 11.44 -14.83
N GLY A 218 7.01 11.71 -16.11
CA GLY A 218 6.05 12.77 -16.51
C GLY A 218 4.64 12.54 -15.98
N THR A 219 4.10 11.34 -16.17
CA THR A 219 2.76 10.94 -15.73
C THR A 219 2.58 11.07 -14.21
N ILE A 220 3.50 10.49 -13.43
CA ILE A 220 3.42 10.51 -11.97
C ILE A 220 3.61 11.92 -11.41
N VAL A 221 4.48 12.74 -12.01
CA VAL A 221 4.65 14.15 -11.62
C VAL A 221 3.35 14.92 -11.80
N ALA A 222 2.67 14.78 -12.95
CA ALA A 222 1.40 15.45 -13.19
C ALA A 222 0.30 15.00 -12.20
N ALA A 223 0.25 13.70 -11.87
CA ALA A 223 -0.69 13.19 -10.87
C ALA A 223 -0.43 13.77 -9.46
N LEU A 224 0.84 13.86 -9.06
CA LEU A 224 1.22 14.42 -7.76
C LEU A 224 0.97 15.93 -7.68
N ASP A 225 1.17 16.68 -8.77
CA ASP A 225 0.83 18.10 -8.83
C ASP A 225 -0.68 18.33 -8.62
N LEU A 226 -1.52 17.53 -9.26
CA LEU A 226 -2.98 17.59 -9.06
C LEU A 226 -3.36 17.32 -7.61
N LEU A 227 -2.72 16.34 -6.96
CA LEU A 227 -2.97 16.03 -5.54
C LEU A 227 -2.46 17.12 -4.60
N GLY A 228 -1.34 17.75 -4.93
CA GLY A 228 -0.84 18.94 -4.23
C GLY A 228 -1.84 20.09 -4.32
N ALA A 229 -2.45 20.31 -5.49
CA ALA A 229 -3.52 21.29 -5.68
C ALA A 229 -4.79 20.96 -4.86
N CYS A 230 -5.09 19.68 -4.64
CA CYS A 230 -6.16 19.24 -3.72
C CYS A 230 -5.81 19.43 -2.23
N GLY A 231 -4.62 19.93 -1.90
CA GLY A 231 -4.16 20.21 -0.53
C GLY A 231 -3.50 19.03 0.19
N VAL A 232 -3.07 17.98 -0.51
CA VAL A 232 -2.40 16.82 0.09
C VAL A 232 -0.89 17.07 0.19
N ALA A 233 -0.33 16.91 1.39
CA ALA A 233 1.11 17.01 1.58
C ALA A 233 1.83 15.76 1.00
N HIS A 234 2.99 15.93 0.37
CA HIS A 234 3.72 14.82 -0.27
C HIS A 234 4.05 13.67 0.69
N LYS A 235 4.29 13.97 1.98
CA LYS A 235 4.55 12.97 3.04
C LYS A 235 3.35 12.06 3.33
N GLN A 236 2.15 12.49 2.96
CA GLN A 236 0.91 11.72 3.05
C GLN A 236 0.60 10.95 1.77
N ILE A 237 1.50 11.00 0.78
CA ILE A 237 1.36 10.27 -0.46
C ILE A 237 2.37 9.13 -0.48
N LYS A 238 1.90 7.92 -0.80
CA LYS A 238 2.75 6.79 -1.17
C LYS A 238 2.46 6.40 -2.60
N VAL A 239 3.50 6.32 -3.42
CA VAL A 239 3.42 5.85 -4.81
C VAL A 239 3.66 4.35 -4.84
N ILE A 240 2.78 3.60 -5.49
CA ILE A 240 2.90 2.15 -5.67
C ILE A 240 3.15 1.84 -7.14
N SER A 241 4.20 1.08 -7.43
CA SER A 241 4.60 0.75 -8.80
C SER A 241 5.17 -0.66 -8.95
N ALA A 242 4.97 -1.30 -10.10
CA ALA A 242 5.59 -2.61 -10.35
C ALA A 242 7.09 -2.46 -10.65
N VAL A 243 7.45 -1.47 -11.47
CA VAL A 243 8.83 -1.16 -11.89
C VAL A 243 9.08 0.34 -11.90
N ALA A 244 10.27 0.74 -11.44
CA ALA A 244 10.73 2.12 -11.55
C ALA A 244 12.10 2.20 -12.24
N ALA A 245 12.40 3.35 -12.83
CA ALA A 245 13.71 3.65 -13.42
C ALA A 245 14.30 4.96 -12.86
N PRO A 246 15.63 5.12 -12.87
CA PRO A 246 16.31 6.31 -12.35
C PRO A 246 15.76 7.66 -12.85
N PRO A 247 15.42 7.83 -14.15
CA PRO A 247 14.91 9.12 -14.63
C PRO A 247 13.64 9.60 -13.92
N ALA A 248 12.69 8.69 -13.62
CA ALA A 248 11.51 9.05 -12.85
C ALA A 248 11.85 9.35 -11.39
N LEU A 249 12.67 8.51 -10.75
CA LEU A 249 13.03 8.65 -9.35
C LEU A 249 13.80 9.95 -9.06
N GLN A 250 14.69 10.37 -9.97
CA GLN A 250 15.40 11.64 -9.85
C GLN A 250 14.44 12.82 -9.89
N LYS A 251 13.56 12.89 -10.90
CA LYS A 251 12.54 13.95 -11.00
C LYS A 251 11.63 14.00 -9.77
N LEU A 252 11.22 12.84 -9.26
CA LEU A 252 10.40 12.77 -8.06
C LEU A 252 11.16 13.27 -6.83
N SER A 253 12.44 12.88 -6.69
CA SER A 253 13.28 13.30 -5.56
C SER A 253 13.52 14.81 -5.53
N GLU A 254 13.65 15.44 -6.70
CA GLU A 254 13.88 16.89 -6.81
C GLU A 254 12.61 17.69 -6.50
N LYS A 255 11.45 17.18 -6.94
CA LYS A 255 10.19 17.94 -6.90
C LYS A 255 9.34 17.65 -5.66
N PHE A 256 9.41 16.44 -5.10
CA PHE A 256 8.53 15.96 -4.04
C PHE A 256 9.31 15.47 -2.82
N PRO A 257 9.96 16.38 -2.07
CA PRO A 257 10.63 16.03 -0.82
C PRO A 257 9.66 15.33 0.16
N GLY A 258 10.15 14.30 0.84
CA GLY A 258 9.40 13.48 1.79
C GLY A 258 8.42 12.47 1.18
N LEU A 259 8.31 12.39 -0.15
CA LEU A 259 7.49 11.38 -0.83
C LEU A 259 8.06 9.97 -0.58
N GLN A 260 7.19 8.97 -0.51
CA GLN A 260 7.58 7.57 -0.43
C GLN A 260 7.14 6.81 -1.68
N VAL A 261 8.06 6.08 -2.30
CA VAL A 261 7.80 5.21 -3.46
C VAL A 261 8.03 3.77 -3.05
N TYR A 262 7.05 2.90 -3.29
CA TYR A 262 7.14 1.46 -3.10
C TYR A 262 7.11 0.79 -4.47
N THR A 263 8.16 0.06 -4.80
CA THR A 263 8.26 -0.60 -6.10
C THR A 263 8.76 -2.04 -6.00
N GLY A 264 8.31 -2.90 -6.91
CA GLY A 264 8.75 -4.30 -6.98
C GLY A 264 10.24 -4.42 -7.35
N THR A 265 10.75 -3.51 -8.18
CA THR A 265 12.15 -3.47 -8.60
C THR A 265 12.51 -2.13 -9.24
N ILE A 266 13.81 -1.81 -9.25
CA ILE A 266 14.37 -0.67 -9.97
C ILE A 266 15.20 -1.20 -11.13
N ASP A 267 14.86 -0.78 -12.34
CA ASP A 267 15.55 -1.14 -13.58
C ASP A 267 16.57 -0.08 -13.99
N PRO A 268 17.64 -0.45 -14.69
CA PRO A 268 18.80 0.43 -14.88
C PRO A 268 18.53 1.68 -15.72
N THR A 269 17.62 1.62 -16.69
CA THR A 269 17.45 2.71 -17.66
C THR A 269 16.09 2.72 -18.34
N VAL A 270 15.88 3.76 -19.13
CA VAL A 270 14.77 3.95 -20.05
C VAL A 270 15.36 4.13 -21.46
N ASN A 271 14.76 3.52 -22.48
CA ASN A 271 15.20 3.72 -23.88
C ASN A 271 14.67 5.03 -24.48
N GLU A 272 15.04 5.33 -25.73
CA GLU A 272 14.64 6.55 -26.44
C GLU A 272 13.13 6.70 -26.61
N LYS A 273 12.38 5.58 -26.64
CA LYS A 273 10.90 5.55 -26.72
C LYS A 273 10.23 5.68 -25.36
N GLY A 274 10.99 5.88 -24.29
CA GLY A 274 10.44 6.04 -22.94
C GLY A 274 9.99 4.74 -22.28
N PHE A 275 10.48 3.57 -22.72
CA PHE A 275 10.24 2.27 -22.08
C PHE A 275 11.38 1.90 -21.12
N ILE A 276 11.03 1.34 -19.97
CA ILE A 276 11.98 0.82 -18.98
C ILE A 276 12.67 -0.43 -19.53
N ILE A 277 13.98 -0.59 -19.30
CA ILE A 277 14.77 -1.74 -19.75
C ILE A 277 15.42 -2.45 -18.54
N PRO A 278 15.24 -3.78 -18.35
CA PRO A 278 14.47 -4.69 -19.22
C PRO A 278 12.94 -4.50 -19.16
N GLY A 279 12.40 -3.87 -18.12
CA GLY A 279 10.98 -3.48 -18.04
C GLY A 279 9.98 -4.63 -18.13
N LEU A 280 8.75 -4.30 -18.55
CA LEU A 280 7.61 -5.22 -18.71
C LEU A 280 6.96 -5.16 -20.10
N GLY A 281 7.46 -4.30 -21.01
CA GLY A 281 6.67 -3.83 -22.15
C GLY A 281 5.58 -2.83 -21.73
N ASP A 282 4.49 -2.72 -22.50
CA ASP A 282 3.35 -1.88 -22.14
C ASP A 282 2.44 -2.58 -21.12
N ALA A 283 2.45 -2.11 -19.86
CA ALA A 283 1.66 -2.72 -18.81
C ALA A 283 0.14 -2.59 -19.02
N GLY A 284 -0.32 -1.55 -19.72
CA GLY A 284 -1.74 -1.36 -20.03
C GLY A 284 -2.22 -2.40 -21.01
N ASP A 285 -1.57 -2.46 -22.17
CA ASP A 285 -1.94 -3.40 -23.25
C ASP A 285 -1.80 -4.85 -22.81
N ARG A 286 -0.75 -5.17 -22.05
CA ARG A 286 -0.58 -6.52 -21.48
C ARG A 286 -1.60 -6.89 -20.41
N SER A 287 -2.21 -5.91 -19.73
CA SER A 287 -3.26 -6.14 -18.72
C SER A 287 -4.66 -6.23 -19.32
N PHE A 288 -4.89 -5.60 -20.48
CA PHE A 288 -6.23 -5.42 -21.05
C PHE A 288 -6.39 -5.96 -22.48
N ALA A 289 -5.34 -6.56 -23.06
CA ALA A 289 -5.33 -7.14 -24.40
C ALA A 289 -5.76 -6.14 -25.49
N THR A 290 -5.13 -4.96 -25.50
CA THR A 290 -5.36 -3.89 -26.50
C THR A 290 -4.14 -3.59 -27.32
#